data_AF-A0AA36MCM4-F1
#
_entry.id   AF-A0AA36MCM4-F1
#
_cell.length_a   1.000
_cell.length_b   1.000
_cell.length_c   1.000
_cell.angle_alpha   90.00
_cell.angle_beta   90.00
_cell.angle_gamma   90.00
#
_symmetry.space_group_name_H-M   'P 1'
#
loop_
_entity.id
_entity.type
_entity.pdbx_description
1 polymer ?
#
loop_
_entity_poly.entity_id
_entity_poly.type
_entity_poly.pdbx_seq_one_letter_code
_entity_poly.pdbx_strand_id
1 'polypeptide(L)'
;MREFYAEDRIDFDDARVRRGVDALLADPRNGEVLLWLDEAADVVGYAVIAMGFSLEQGGHFMLLDELYLSHRARGRGRGKQALAICEQRARGRGVSRLRLEVNHHNELARRWDPVSAALLRTLQQRASLNALVRRFFAERDVLEVETPILSVAGNTEPNIDSFHTDFTGHVDAGGRRRWLRTSPEYPLKRLLAAGVGDCYELGRVFRNGEAGGRHNPEFTMLEWYRQHVGVDPFDADEAALRAALGDVHIDPVGLTRDDWLDLLMTHHIQPHFDDAVMTVVHDWPASQAALARIRPGTPPLAERFELYLGPVELANGYHELNDAHEQRARFQRDLQRRHERGQVQPALDEALLAALPSLPACAASPSASTAC
;
A
#
# COMPACT_ATOMS: atom_id res chain seq x y z
N MET A 1 1.44 -47.40 19.25
CA MET A 1 0.83 -47.03 20.54
C MET A 1 1.84 -47.04 21.69
N ARG A 2 2.49 -48.16 22.05
CA ARG A 2 3.50 -48.16 23.15
C ARG A 2 4.60 -47.09 23.01
N GLU A 3 5.16 -46.93 21.81
CA GLU A 3 6.16 -45.88 21.52
C GLU A 3 5.61 -44.46 21.76
N PHE A 4 4.39 -44.17 21.30
CA PHE A 4 3.71 -42.89 21.52
C PHE A 4 3.52 -42.60 23.02
N TYR A 5 3.01 -43.57 23.79
CA TYR A 5 2.76 -43.39 25.22
C TYR A 5 4.07 -43.19 26.01
N ALA A 6 5.13 -43.90 25.62
CA ALA A 6 6.45 -43.70 26.19
C ALA A 6 7.02 -42.29 25.90
N GLU A 7 6.84 -41.78 24.66
CA GLU A 7 7.25 -40.42 24.29
C GLU A 7 6.49 -39.34 25.08
N ASP A 8 5.18 -39.53 25.27
CA ASP A 8 4.31 -38.58 25.97
C ASP A 8 4.27 -38.79 27.50
N ARG A 9 5.08 -39.73 28.02
CA ARG A 9 5.19 -40.07 29.46
C ARG A 9 3.85 -40.46 30.08
N ILE A 10 3.05 -41.24 29.33
CA ILE A 10 1.76 -41.77 29.76
C ILE A 10 1.92 -43.26 30.08
N ASP A 11 1.37 -43.71 31.22
CA ASP A 11 1.36 -45.12 31.58
C ASP A 11 0.54 -45.96 30.59
N PHE A 12 1.18 -46.97 30.00
CA PHE A 12 0.54 -47.84 29.00
C PHE A 12 -0.07 -49.10 29.66
N ASP A 13 -1.40 -49.10 29.77
CA ASP A 13 -2.19 -50.29 30.15
C ASP A 13 -2.59 -51.09 28.89
N ASP A 14 -1.84 -52.17 28.63
CA ASP A 14 -2.02 -53.03 27.46
C ASP A 14 -3.43 -53.62 27.36
N ALA A 15 -3.98 -54.06 28.50
CA ALA A 15 -5.29 -54.71 28.53
C ALA A 15 -6.40 -53.70 28.23
N ARG A 16 -6.31 -52.48 28.76
CA ARG A 16 -7.27 -51.40 28.48
C ARG A 16 -7.20 -50.93 27.03
N VAL A 17 -6.01 -50.68 26.51
CA VAL A 17 -5.83 -50.20 25.12
C VAL A 17 -6.32 -51.25 24.12
N ARG A 18 -5.97 -52.54 24.33
CA ARG A 18 -6.45 -53.63 23.46
C ARG A 18 -7.97 -53.72 23.44
N ARG A 19 -8.64 -53.69 24.62
CA ARG A 19 -10.11 -53.66 24.68
C ARG A 19 -10.71 -52.47 23.93
N GLY A 20 -10.09 -51.29 24.03
CA GLY A 20 -10.53 -50.09 23.33
C GLY A 20 -10.43 -50.22 21.81
N VAL A 21 -9.29 -50.69 21.30
CA VAL A 21 -9.08 -50.91 19.86
C VAL A 21 -10.01 -52.00 19.32
N ASP A 22 -10.15 -53.11 20.04
CA ASP A 22 -11.05 -54.21 19.63
C ASP A 22 -12.50 -53.70 19.53
N ALA A 23 -12.96 -52.89 20.50
CA ALA A 23 -14.29 -52.30 20.47
C ALA A 23 -14.47 -51.26 19.35
N LEU A 24 -13.45 -50.46 19.07
CA LEU A 24 -13.45 -49.49 17.96
C LEU A 24 -13.57 -50.22 16.61
N LEU A 25 -12.84 -51.31 16.43
CA LEU A 25 -12.79 -52.06 15.17
C LEU A 25 -13.95 -53.06 14.99
N ALA A 26 -14.69 -53.37 16.05
CA ALA A 26 -15.82 -54.30 16.00
C ALA A 26 -16.97 -53.82 15.10
N ASP A 27 -17.12 -52.50 14.92
CA ASP A 27 -18.14 -51.91 14.04
C ASP A 27 -17.53 -50.73 13.25
N PRO A 28 -17.59 -50.74 11.91
CA PRO A 28 -17.09 -49.64 11.09
C PRO A 28 -17.73 -48.28 11.42
N ARG A 29 -18.91 -48.25 12.05
CA ARG A 29 -19.58 -47.02 12.51
C ARG A 29 -18.92 -46.39 13.72
N ASN A 30 -18.13 -47.14 14.49
CA ASN A 30 -17.44 -46.63 15.67
C ASN A 30 -16.23 -45.78 15.29
N GLY A 31 -15.57 -46.10 14.17
CA GLY A 31 -14.38 -45.37 13.73
C GLY A 31 -13.51 -46.17 12.78
N GLU A 32 -12.22 -45.87 12.80
CA GLU A 32 -11.19 -46.58 12.04
C GLU A 32 -9.78 -46.31 12.59
N VAL A 33 -8.87 -47.23 12.28
CA VAL A 33 -7.44 -47.06 12.51
C VAL A 33 -6.73 -47.01 11.16
N LEU A 34 -5.97 -45.94 10.93
CA LEU A 34 -5.12 -45.79 9.75
C LEU A 34 -3.69 -46.19 10.13
N LEU A 35 -3.01 -46.93 9.26
CA LEU A 35 -1.61 -47.32 9.42
C LEU A 35 -0.79 -46.72 8.28
N TRP A 36 0.34 -46.09 8.63
CA TRP A 36 1.36 -45.70 7.66
C TRP A 36 2.41 -46.78 7.59
N LEU A 37 2.67 -47.26 6.37
CA LEU A 37 3.70 -48.25 6.07
C LEU A 37 4.87 -47.57 5.35
N ASP A 38 6.09 -48.00 5.63
CA ASP A 38 7.24 -47.63 4.81
C ASP A 38 7.39 -48.53 3.58
N GLU A 39 8.45 -48.33 2.79
CA GLU A 39 8.73 -49.09 1.57
C GLU A 39 8.97 -50.59 1.84
N ALA A 40 9.34 -50.96 3.08
CA ALA A 40 9.51 -52.34 3.51
C ALA A 40 8.21 -52.94 4.08
N ALA A 41 7.10 -52.21 4.02
CA ALA A 41 5.81 -52.54 4.62
C ALA A 41 5.81 -52.60 6.16
N ASP A 42 6.80 -51.99 6.82
CA ASP A 42 6.81 -51.86 8.27
C ASP A 42 5.88 -50.73 8.70
N VAL A 43 5.17 -50.91 9.83
CA VAL A 43 4.35 -49.85 10.41
C VAL A 43 5.25 -48.74 10.97
N VAL A 44 5.13 -47.55 10.40
CA VAL A 44 5.90 -46.36 10.80
C VAL A 44 5.05 -45.25 11.41
N GLY A 45 3.74 -45.44 11.48
CA GLY A 45 2.82 -44.52 12.12
C GLY A 45 1.39 -45.04 12.12
N TYR A 46 0.53 -44.41 12.90
CA TYR A 46 -0.89 -44.73 12.96
C TYR A 46 -1.74 -43.51 13.33
N ALA A 47 -3.03 -43.58 13.02
CA ALA A 47 -4.04 -42.65 13.49
C ALA A 47 -5.28 -43.41 13.96
N VAL A 48 -5.84 -43.00 15.09
CA VAL A 48 -7.08 -43.54 15.64
C VAL A 48 -8.16 -42.49 15.46
N ILE A 49 -9.20 -42.82 14.70
CA ILE A 49 -10.32 -41.91 14.47
C ILE A 49 -11.59 -42.56 15.00
N ALA A 50 -12.29 -41.87 15.90
CA ALA A 50 -13.56 -42.31 16.46
C ALA A 50 -14.72 -41.44 15.95
N MET A 51 -15.90 -42.03 15.83
CA MET A 51 -17.14 -41.31 15.53
C MET A 51 -17.77 -40.80 16.82
N GLY A 52 -18.16 -39.53 16.81
CA GLY A 52 -18.89 -38.88 17.89
C GLY A 52 -20.21 -38.28 17.41
N PHE A 53 -21.04 -37.86 18.37
CA PHE A 53 -22.24 -37.09 18.13
C PHE A 53 -22.32 -35.96 19.15
N SER A 54 -22.64 -34.75 18.72
CA SER A 54 -22.79 -33.60 19.61
C SER A 54 -24.01 -32.78 19.24
N LEU A 55 -24.84 -32.50 20.24
CA LEU A 55 -26.02 -31.64 20.09
C LEU A 55 -25.61 -30.18 19.87
N GLU A 56 -24.62 -29.69 20.63
CA GLU A 56 -24.06 -28.34 20.47
C GLU A 56 -23.50 -28.10 19.06
N GLN A 57 -22.97 -29.16 18.47
CA GLN A 57 -22.36 -29.12 17.14
C GLN A 57 -23.32 -29.54 16.02
N GLY A 58 -24.56 -29.90 16.37
CA GLY A 58 -25.62 -30.18 15.40
C GLY A 58 -25.45 -31.49 14.62
N GLY A 59 -24.79 -32.51 15.19
CA GLY A 59 -24.75 -33.84 14.57
C GLY A 59 -23.46 -34.64 14.80
N HIS A 60 -23.19 -35.54 13.86
CA HIS A 60 -21.99 -36.39 13.87
C HIS A 60 -20.72 -35.58 13.64
N PHE A 61 -19.67 -35.93 14.38
CA PHE A 61 -18.31 -35.44 14.18
C PHE A 61 -17.33 -36.62 14.23
N MET A 62 -16.12 -36.43 13.73
CA MET A 62 -15.04 -37.40 13.91
C MET A 62 -14.02 -36.83 14.89
N LEU A 63 -13.59 -37.64 15.83
CA LEU A 63 -12.53 -37.35 16.77
C LEU A 63 -11.26 -38.04 16.29
N LEU A 64 -10.23 -37.28 15.94
CA LEU A 64 -8.88 -37.79 15.81
C LEU A 64 -8.28 -37.87 17.21
N ASP A 65 -8.34 -39.08 17.77
CA ASP A 65 -7.98 -39.41 19.15
C ASP A 65 -6.46 -39.47 19.32
N GLU A 66 -5.80 -40.22 18.43
CA GLU A 66 -4.34 -40.31 18.39
C GLU A 66 -3.84 -40.17 16.96
N LEU A 67 -2.75 -39.41 16.77
CA LEU A 67 -1.97 -39.39 15.53
C LEU A 67 -0.49 -39.47 15.88
N TYR A 68 0.14 -40.55 15.47
CA TYR A 68 1.56 -40.79 15.73
C TYR A 68 2.29 -41.17 14.45
N LEU A 69 3.40 -40.50 14.19
CA LEU A 69 4.41 -40.92 13.23
C LEU A 69 5.70 -41.18 14.01
N SER A 70 6.36 -42.31 13.76
CA SER A 70 7.67 -42.63 14.34
C SER A 70 8.71 -41.58 13.93
N HIS A 71 9.81 -41.45 14.70
CA HIS A 71 10.84 -40.45 14.42
C HIS A 71 11.39 -40.52 12.99
N ARG A 72 11.54 -41.73 12.43
CA ARG A 72 11.98 -41.97 11.04
C ARG A 72 10.98 -41.52 9.98
N ALA A 73 9.70 -41.41 10.33
CA ALA A 73 8.62 -41.00 9.44
C ALA A 73 8.21 -39.52 9.62
N ARG A 74 8.85 -38.76 10.52
CA ARG A 74 8.60 -37.32 10.72
C ARG A 74 9.34 -36.45 9.67
N GLY A 75 8.94 -35.18 9.59
CA GLY A 75 9.55 -34.19 8.69
C GLY A 75 8.98 -34.19 7.26
N ARG A 76 9.50 -33.30 6.41
CA ARG A 76 9.12 -33.15 4.99
C ARG A 76 7.60 -33.04 4.72
N GLY A 77 6.85 -32.47 5.67
CA GLY A 77 5.39 -32.28 5.55
C GLY A 77 4.54 -33.54 5.76
N ARG A 78 5.13 -34.69 6.15
CA ARG A 78 4.40 -35.96 6.31
C ARG A 78 3.27 -35.91 7.35
N GLY A 79 3.44 -35.17 8.45
CA GLY A 79 2.36 -34.95 9.42
C GLY A 79 1.17 -34.18 8.84
N LYS A 80 1.43 -33.19 7.98
CA LYS A 80 0.38 -32.44 7.26
C LYS A 80 -0.36 -33.34 6.27
N GLN A 81 0.36 -34.20 5.56
CA GLN A 81 -0.23 -35.21 4.67
C GLN A 81 -1.10 -36.20 5.45
N ALA A 82 -0.64 -36.66 6.62
CA ALA A 82 -1.40 -37.57 7.48
C ALA A 82 -2.73 -36.96 7.95
N LEU A 83 -2.72 -35.69 8.37
CA LEU A 83 -3.93 -34.97 8.73
C LEU A 83 -4.87 -34.73 7.55
N ALA A 84 -4.33 -34.39 6.37
CA ALA A 84 -5.13 -34.25 5.15
C ALA A 84 -5.84 -35.56 4.76
N ILE A 85 -5.18 -36.70 4.96
CA ILE A 85 -5.81 -38.02 4.77
C ILE A 85 -6.96 -38.22 5.77
N CYS A 86 -6.76 -37.88 7.04
CA CYS A 86 -7.81 -37.98 8.07
C CYS A 86 -9.03 -37.09 7.72
N GLU A 87 -8.80 -35.85 7.25
CA GLU A 87 -9.86 -34.98 6.75
C GLU A 87 -10.61 -35.59 5.56
N GLN A 88 -9.88 -36.20 4.62
CA GLN A 88 -10.48 -36.86 3.46
C GLN A 88 -11.36 -38.04 3.88
N ARG A 89 -10.93 -38.84 4.87
CA ARG A 89 -11.76 -39.91 5.45
C ARG A 89 -13.02 -39.35 6.10
N ALA A 90 -12.91 -38.24 6.83
CA ALA A 90 -14.08 -37.59 7.44
C ALA A 90 -15.10 -37.11 6.40
N ARG A 91 -14.63 -36.45 5.33
CA ARG A 91 -15.50 -36.05 4.21
C ARG A 91 -16.15 -37.25 3.54
N GLY A 92 -15.41 -38.34 3.33
CA GLY A 92 -15.92 -39.57 2.73
C GLY A 92 -17.06 -40.23 3.55
N ARG A 93 -17.10 -39.97 4.86
CA ARG A 93 -18.17 -40.43 5.77
C ARG A 93 -19.31 -39.42 5.94
N GLY A 94 -19.32 -38.33 5.16
CA GLY A 94 -20.35 -37.28 5.26
C GLY A 94 -20.23 -36.39 6.50
N VAL A 95 -19.07 -36.42 7.18
CA VAL A 95 -18.83 -35.65 8.39
C VAL A 95 -18.12 -34.34 8.03
N SER A 96 -18.71 -33.21 8.42
CA SER A 96 -18.18 -31.87 8.13
C SER A 96 -17.19 -31.36 9.18
N ARG A 97 -17.04 -32.06 10.32
CA ARG A 97 -16.21 -31.64 11.45
C ARG A 97 -15.28 -32.75 11.94
N LEU A 98 -13.99 -32.44 11.98
CA LEU A 98 -12.95 -33.25 12.59
C LEU A 98 -12.45 -32.52 13.84
N ARG A 99 -12.60 -33.13 15.02
CA ARG A 99 -12.04 -32.65 16.27
C ARG A 99 -10.69 -33.31 16.47
N LEU A 100 -9.66 -32.50 16.68
CA LEU A 100 -8.34 -32.98 17.05
C LEU A 100 -8.15 -32.71 18.54
N GLU A 101 -7.85 -33.75 19.30
CA GLU A 101 -7.32 -33.56 20.65
C GLU A 101 -5.82 -33.32 20.56
N VAL A 102 -5.41 -32.17 21.07
CA VAL A 102 -4.01 -31.77 21.06
C VAL A 102 -3.52 -31.81 22.51
N ASN A 103 -2.46 -32.58 22.77
CA ASN A 103 -1.80 -32.55 24.06
C ASN A 103 -1.37 -31.13 24.42
N HIS A 104 -1.48 -30.80 25.72
CA HIS A 104 -1.33 -29.45 26.24
C HIS A 104 0.06 -28.81 25.98
N HIS A 105 1.04 -29.62 25.60
CA HIS A 105 2.41 -29.23 25.26
C HIS A 105 2.69 -29.06 23.74
N ASN A 106 1.75 -29.38 22.85
CA ASN A 106 1.97 -29.29 21.40
C ASN A 106 1.57 -27.90 20.86
N GLU A 107 2.48 -26.95 21.04
CA GLU A 107 2.30 -25.55 20.60
C GLU A 107 2.11 -25.39 19.08
N LEU A 108 2.71 -26.27 18.27
CA LEU A 108 2.65 -26.19 16.81
C LEU A 108 1.24 -26.51 16.29
N ALA A 109 0.57 -27.50 16.88
CA ALA A 109 -0.80 -27.84 16.52
C ALA A 109 -1.81 -26.78 17.01
N ARG A 110 -1.55 -26.11 18.15
CA ARG A 110 -2.36 -24.94 18.59
C ARG A 110 -2.24 -23.74 17.67
N ARG A 111 -1.10 -23.59 16.96
CA ARG A 111 -0.87 -22.54 15.97
C ARG A 111 -1.45 -22.87 14.60
N TRP A 112 -1.91 -24.10 14.38
CA TRP A 112 -2.55 -24.49 13.12
C TRP A 112 -4.01 -24.04 13.12
N ASP A 113 -4.22 -22.83 12.61
CA ASP A 113 -5.52 -22.34 12.19
C ASP A 113 -5.41 -21.96 10.70
N PRO A 114 -5.93 -22.79 9.76
CA PRO A 114 -5.67 -22.59 8.33
C PRO A 114 -6.28 -21.27 7.82
N VAL A 115 -7.32 -20.74 8.49
CA VAL A 115 -7.81 -19.36 8.33
C VAL A 115 -8.41 -18.92 9.66
N SER A 116 -7.63 -18.23 10.48
CA SER A 116 -8.18 -17.71 11.73
C SER A 116 -9.32 -16.73 11.50
N ALA A 117 -10.29 -16.71 12.40
CA ALA A 117 -11.36 -15.71 12.36
C ALA A 117 -10.80 -14.28 12.34
N ALA A 118 -9.61 -14.07 12.93
CA ALA A 118 -8.87 -12.81 12.83
C ALA A 118 -8.38 -12.53 11.40
N LEU A 119 -7.74 -13.50 10.75
CA LEU A 119 -7.31 -13.38 9.35
C LEU A 119 -8.50 -13.11 8.42
N LEU A 120 -9.60 -13.84 8.59
CA LEU A 120 -10.82 -13.64 7.79
C LEU A 120 -11.37 -12.22 7.95
N ARG A 121 -11.46 -11.71 9.19
CA ARG A 121 -11.88 -10.33 9.45
C ARG A 121 -10.97 -9.32 8.78
N THR A 122 -9.65 -9.51 8.85
CA THR A 122 -8.68 -8.61 8.19
C THR A 122 -8.86 -8.59 6.67
N LEU A 123 -9.08 -9.75 6.05
CA LEU A 123 -9.33 -9.84 4.61
C LEU A 123 -10.65 -9.18 4.21
N GLN A 124 -11.70 -9.35 5.01
CA GLN A 124 -13.00 -8.68 4.81
C GLN A 124 -12.87 -7.16 4.95
N GLN A 125 -12.17 -6.67 5.96
CA GLN A 125 -11.91 -5.23 6.15
C GLN A 125 -11.15 -4.64 4.98
N ARG A 126 -10.13 -5.33 4.46
CA ARG A 126 -9.40 -4.91 3.25
C ARG A 126 -10.32 -4.83 2.03
N ALA A 127 -11.20 -5.83 1.83
CA ALA A 127 -12.16 -5.81 0.74
C ALA A 127 -13.13 -4.63 0.84
N SER A 128 -13.66 -4.36 2.04
CA SER A 128 -14.52 -3.21 2.32
C SER A 128 -13.81 -1.87 2.09
N LEU A 129 -12.55 -1.74 2.49
CA LEU A 129 -11.74 -0.55 2.24
C LEU A 129 -11.57 -0.30 0.73
N ASN A 130 -11.22 -1.33 -0.04
CA ASN A 130 -11.08 -1.20 -1.49
C ASN A 130 -12.41 -0.80 -2.16
N ALA A 131 -13.54 -1.34 -1.69
CA ALA A 131 -14.87 -0.95 -2.19
C ALA A 131 -15.21 0.51 -1.84
N LEU A 132 -14.84 0.96 -0.64
CA LEU A 132 -15.03 2.35 -0.21
C LEU A 132 -14.21 3.32 -1.07
N VAL A 133 -12.94 3.01 -1.33
CA VAL A 133 -12.06 3.81 -2.20
C VAL A 133 -12.65 3.94 -3.61
N ARG A 134 -13.11 2.84 -4.20
CA ARG A 134 -13.73 2.87 -5.53
C ARG A 134 -15.01 3.72 -5.55
N ARG A 135 -15.85 3.57 -4.53
CA ARG A 135 -17.07 4.37 -4.40
C ARG A 135 -16.74 5.87 -4.27
N PHE A 136 -15.73 6.23 -3.48
CA PHE A 136 -15.29 7.62 -3.30
C PHE A 136 -14.95 8.30 -4.64
N PHE A 137 -14.20 7.61 -5.51
CA PHE A 137 -13.82 8.13 -6.83
C PHE A 137 -14.98 8.10 -7.82
N ALA A 138 -15.81 7.04 -7.81
CA ALA A 138 -17.00 6.95 -8.66
C ALA A 138 -18.02 8.05 -8.36
N GLU A 139 -18.22 8.41 -7.10
CA GLU A 139 -19.08 9.54 -6.68
C GLU A 139 -18.54 10.91 -7.12
N ARG A 140 -17.29 10.99 -7.58
CA ARG A 140 -16.61 12.22 -8.03
C ARG A 140 -16.28 12.20 -9.52
N ASP A 141 -16.87 11.27 -10.27
CA ASP A 141 -16.64 11.08 -11.70
C ASP A 141 -15.15 10.91 -12.09
N VAL A 142 -14.32 10.35 -11.20
CA VAL A 142 -12.92 10.02 -11.49
C VAL A 142 -12.84 8.61 -12.04
N LEU A 143 -12.35 8.45 -13.26
CA LEU A 143 -12.36 7.19 -14.00
C LEU A 143 -11.38 6.15 -13.42
N GLU A 144 -11.85 4.97 -13.05
CA GLU A 144 -10.95 3.83 -12.75
C GLU A 144 -10.34 3.31 -14.05
N VAL A 145 -9.01 3.23 -14.09
CA VAL A 145 -8.25 2.71 -15.23
C VAL A 145 -7.35 1.55 -14.81
N GLU A 146 -7.02 0.69 -15.77
CA GLU A 146 -5.99 -0.34 -15.61
C GLU A 146 -4.87 -0.07 -16.61
N THR A 147 -3.65 0.15 -16.10
CA THR A 147 -2.48 0.42 -16.94
C THR A 147 -1.51 -0.77 -16.96
N PRO A 148 -0.63 -0.87 -17.98
CA PRO A 148 0.31 -1.99 -18.07
C PRO A 148 1.20 -2.16 -16.83
N ILE A 149 1.29 -3.39 -16.34
CA ILE A 149 2.21 -3.78 -15.24
C ILE A 149 3.66 -3.91 -15.74
N LEU A 150 3.84 -4.36 -16.99
CA LEU A 150 5.13 -4.49 -17.65
C LEU A 150 5.30 -3.39 -18.71
N SER A 151 6.43 -2.68 -18.64
CA SER A 151 6.76 -1.58 -19.56
C SER A 151 8.12 -1.79 -20.23
N VAL A 152 8.29 -1.23 -21.43
CA VAL A 152 9.58 -1.20 -22.15
C VAL A 152 10.62 -0.31 -21.42
N ALA A 153 10.15 0.62 -20.60
CA ALA A 153 10.96 1.50 -19.75
C ALA A 153 10.43 1.47 -18.32
N GLY A 154 11.33 1.33 -17.35
CA GLY A 154 11.01 1.40 -15.92
C GLY A 154 10.94 2.84 -15.40
N ASN A 155 10.42 3.00 -14.18
CA ASN A 155 10.50 4.25 -13.43
C ASN A 155 11.96 4.55 -13.09
N THR A 156 12.36 5.83 -13.10
CA THR A 156 13.76 6.26 -12.89
C THR A 156 14.05 6.84 -11.51
N GLU A 157 13.20 6.55 -10.51
CA GLU A 157 13.40 7.04 -9.14
C GLU A 157 14.67 6.44 -8.53
N PRO A 158 15.69 7.23 -8.16
CA PRO A 158 17.01 6.74 -7.74
C PRO A 158 16.99 5.83 -6.51
N ASN A 159 15.96 5.93 -5.66
CA ASN A 159 15.87 5.18 -4.42
C ASN A 159 15.00 3.91 -4.53
N ILE A 160 14.47 3.60 -5.72
CA ILE A 160 13.55 2.49 -5.92
C ILE A 160 14.01 1.63 -7.09
N ASP A 161 14.45 0.41 -6.79
CA ASP A 161 14.83 -0.56 -7.82
C ASP A 161 13.61 -1.25 -8.43
N SER A 162 13.61 -1.36 -9.76
CA SER A 162 12.60 -2.11 -10.50
C SER A 162 13.02 -3.57 -10.70
N PHE A 163 12.07 -4.50 -10.59
CA PHE A 163 12.24 -5.84 -11.17
C PHE A 163 12.22 -5.76 -12.69
N HIS A 164 12.91 -6.68 -13.36
CA HIS A 164 12.90 -6.80 -14.81
C HIS A 164 12.79 -8.25 -15.27
N THR A 165 12.34 -8.43 -16.51
CA THR A 165 12.25 -9.71 -17.19
C THR A 165 12.52 -9.53 -18.68
N ASP A 166 12.76 -10.62 -19.41
CA ASP A 166 12.98 -10.58 -20.85
C ASP A 166 11.75 -11.12 -21.58
N PHE A 167 11.16 -10.28 -22.44
CA PHE A 167 10.05 -10.64 -23.30
C PHE A 167 10.54 -11.45 -24.51
N THR A 168 9.98 -12.65 -24.68
CA THR A 168 10.40 -13.63 -25.70
C THR A 168 9.56 -13.58 -26.98
N GLY A 169 8.51 -12.75 -27.03
CA GLY A 169 7.67 -12.58 -28.20
C GLY A 169 8.28 -11.68 -29.30
N HIS A 170 7.46 -11.36 -30.31
CA HIS A 170 7.86 -10.46 -31.39
C HIS A 170 8.12 -9.04 -30.86
N VAL A 171 9.25 -8.44 -31.27
CA VAL A 171 9.80 -7.19 -30.70
C VAL A 171 9.38 -5.93 -31.46
N ASP A 172 8.38 -6.03 -32.33
CA ASP A 172 7.86 -4.86 -33.07
C ASP A 172 7.31 -3.79 -32.11
N ALA A 173 6.92 -4.19 -30.88
CA ALA A 173 6.42 -3.35 -29.81
C ALA A 173 7.50 -2.84 -28.81
N GLY A 174 8.79 -2.89 -29.17
CA GLY A 174 9.89 -2.33 -28.39
C GLY A 174 10.92 -3.36 -27.92
N GLY A 175 11.87 -2.95 -27.06
CA GLY A 175 13.05 -3.75 -26.68
C GLY A 175 12.73 -5.14 -26.10
N ARG A 176 13.71 -6.02 -25.87
CA ARG A 176 13.42 -7.32 -25.23
C ARG A 176 13.19 -7.21 -23.73
N ARG A 177 13.96 -6.35 -23.06
CA ARG A 177 13.83 -6.15 -21.62
C ARG A 177 12.52 -5.42 -21.31
N ARG A 178 11.81 -5.92 -20.31
CA ARG A 178 10.62 -5.31 -19.73
C ARG A 178 10.84 -5.10 -18.24
N TRP A 179 10.24 -4.06 -17.71
CA TRP A 179 10.35 -3.65 -16.33
C TRP A 179 8.98 -3.76 -15.67
N LEU A 180 8.92 -4.36 -14.49
CA LEU A 180 7.74 -4.28 -13.65
C LEU A 180 7.66 -2.87 -13.07
N ARG A 181 6.48 -2.27 -13.11
CA ARG A 181 6.26 -0.91 -12.61
C ARG A 181 6.48 -0.82 -11.09
N THR A 182 7.14 0.25 -10.65
CA THR A 182 7.26 0.59 -9.22
C THR A 182 6.15 1.57 -8.78
N SER A 183 5.52 2.24 -9.75
CA SER A 183 4.29 3.03 -9.65
C SER A 183 3.52 3.04 -11.00
N PRO A 184 2.19 3.24 -11.01
CA PRO A 184 1.42 3.47 -12.24
C PRO A 184 1.55 4.92 -12.76
N GLU A 185 2.37 5.78 -12.13
CA GLU A 185 2.56 7.20 -12.47
C GLU A 185 2.76 7.47 -13.96
N TYR A 186 3.73 6.81 -14.60
CA TYR A 186 4.08 7.08 -16.01
C TYR A 186 2.93 6.79 -16.98
N PRO A 187 2.29 5.60 -16.97
CA PRO A 187 1.15 5.36 -17.84
C PRO A 187 -0.08 6.21 -17.49
N LEU A 188 -0.32 6.54 -16.21
CA LEU A 188 -1.40 7.48 -15.85
C LEU A 188 -1.15 8.87 -16.45
N LYS A 189 0.07 9.40 -16.35
CA LYS A 189 0.45 10.66 -17.00
C LYS A 189 0.27 10.62 -18.53
N ARG A 190 0.50 9.48 -19.18
CA ARG A 190 0.22 9.31 -20.62
C ARG A 190 -1.28 9.38 -20.92
N LEU A 191 -2.12 8.81 -20.07
CA LEU A 191 -3.59 8.90 -20.22
C LEU A 191 -4.06 10.35 -20.06
N LEU A 192 -3.53 11.08 -19.08
CA LEU A 192 -3.80 12.52 -18.93
C LEU A 192 -3.38 13.31 -20.17
N ALA A 193 -2.17 13.07 -20.68
CA ALA A 193 -1.67 13.72 -21.90
C ALA A 193 -2.49 13.34 -23.14
N ALA A 194 -3.11 12.16 -23.16
CA ALA A 194 -4.02 11.72 -24.21
C ALA A 194 -5.45 12.27 -24.06
N GLY A 195 -5.74 13.05 -23.01
CA GLY A 195 -7.03 13.70 -22.79
C GLY A 195 -8.07 12.83 -22.08
N VAL A 196 -7.65 11.78 -21.35
CA VAL A 196 -8.58 10.92 -20.57
C VAL A 196 -9.25 11.68 -19.41
N GLY A 197 -8.61 12.72 -18.90
CA GLY A 197 -9.11 13.50 -17.76
C GLY A 197 -8.88 12.81 -16.41
N ASP A 198 -9.70 13.18 -15.43
CA ASP A 198 -9.64 12.67 -14.05
C ASP A 198 -9.67 11.14 -14.02
N CYS A 199 -8.59 10.53 -13.52
CA CYS A 199 -8.47 9.08 -13.47
C CYS A 199 -7.69 8.59 -12.24
N TYR A 200 -7.96 7.35 -11.84
CA TYR A 200 -7.25 6.66 -10.77
C TYR A 200 -6.99 5.19 -11.10
N GLU A 201 -5.98 4.61 -10.47
CA GLU A 201 -5.72 3.19 -10.49
C GLU A 201 -5.43 2.67 -9.07
N LEU A 202 -6.15 1.61 -8.68
CA LEU A 202 -5.84 0.80 -7.49
C LEU A 202 -5.14 -0.49 -7.92
N GLY A 203 -3.83 -0.39 -8.16
CA GLY A 203 -3.04 -1.37 -8.91
C GLY A 203 -1.95 -2.06 -8.11
N ARG A 204 -1.37 -3.10 -8.70
CA ARG A 204 -0.18 -3.79 -8.15
C ARG A 204 1.12 -3.10 -8.55
N VAL A 205 2.06 -2.96 -7.62
CA VAL A 205 3.40 -2.43 -7.89
C VAL A 205 4.47 -3.35 -7.30
N PHE A 206 5.69 -3.26 -7.84
CA PHE A 206 6.79 -4.16 -7.54
C PHE A 206 8.07 -3.37 -7.29
N ARG A 207 8.75 -3.62 -6.16
CA ARG A 207 9.99 -2.94 -5.79
C ARG A 207 11.04 -3.95 -5.35
N ASN A 208 12.15 -3.99 -6.09
CA ASN A 208 13.21 -4.95 -5.89
C ASN A 208 14.07 -4.53 -4.69
N GLY A 209 14.16 -5.35 -3.65
CA GLY A 209 14.90 -5.02 -2.41
C GLY A 209 14.04 -4.56 -1.24
N GLU A 210 12.77 -4.21 -1.44
CA GLU A 210 11.82 -3.90 -0.35
C GLU A 210 11.21 -5.19 0.24
N ALA A 211 12.02 -6.01 0.92
CA ALA A 211 11.58 -7.23 1.59
C ALA A 211 12.00 -7.26 3.07
N GLY A 212 11.03 -7.44 3.98
CA GLY A 212 11.30 -7.53 5.42
C GLY A 212 10.02 -7.61 6.25
N GLY A 213 10.13 -7.56 7.58
CA GLY A 213 8.96 -7.71 8.48
C GLY A 213 7.84 -6.67 8.30
N ARG A 214 8.10 -5.58 7.57
CA ARG A 214 7.14 -4.52 7.24
C ARG A 214 6.95 -4.28 5.73
N HIS A 215 7.70 -4.99 4.88
CA HIS A 215 7.75 -4.72 3.44
C HIS A 215 7.60 -6.02 2.66
N ASN A 216 6.70 -6.01 1.68
CA ASN A 216 6.57 -7.07 0.71
C ASN A 216 6.98 -6.50 -0.65
N PRO A 217 7.80 -7.21 -1.45
CA PRO A 217 8.29 -6.72 -2.75
C PRO A 217 7.17 -6.46 -3.77
N GLU A 218 5.95 -6.92 -3.47
CA GLU A 218 4.74 -6.64 -4.21
C GLU A 218 3.67 -6.06 -3.26
N PHE A 219 3.03 -4.94 -3.62
CA PHE A 219 1.95 -4.37 -2.80
C PHE A 219 0.96 -3.57 -3.65
N THR A 220 -0.21 -3.29 -3.09
CA THR A 220 -1.25 -2.48 -3.75
C THR A 220 -1.00 -1.00 -3.49
N MET A 221 -1.02 -0.21 -4.54
CA MET A 221 -0.94 1.25 -4.47
C MET A 221 -2.18 1.87 -5.10
N LEU A 222 -2.69 2.92 -4.47
CA LEU A 222 -3.66 3.82 -5.07
C LEU A 222 -2.88 5.00 -5.64
N GLU A 223 -3.11 5.31 -6.91
CA GLU A 223 -2.63 6.55 -7.51
C GLU A 223 -3.76 7.19 -8.33
N TRP A 224 -3.85 8.51 -8.31
CA TRP A 224 -4.95 9.24 -8.93
C TRP A 224 -4.51 10.63 -9.36
N TYR A 225 -5.20 11.16 -10.35
CA TYR A 225 -4.97 12.49 -10.92
C TYR A 225 -6.32 13.16 -11.13
N ARG A 226 -6.44 14.43 -10.73
CA ARG A 226 -7.58 15.29 -11.05
C ARG A 226 -7.11 16.60 -11.66
N GLN A 227 -7.81 17.04 -12.69
CA GLN A 227 -7.65 18.30 -13.38
C GLN A 227 -8.76 19.24 -12.88
N HIS A 228 -8.44 20.20 -12.03
CA HIS A 228 -9.46 21.14 -11.50
C HIS A 228 -9.67 22.34 -12.42
N VAL A 229 -8.60 22.82 -13.07
CA VAL A 229 -8.60 24.12 -13.76
C VAL A 229 -8.37 23.97 -15.26
N GLY A 230 -7.96 22.78 -15.74
CA GLY A 230 -7.75 22.51 -17.18
C GLY A 230 -6.60 23.30 -17.83
N VAL A 231 -5.74 23.93 -17.03
CA VAL A 231 -4.55 24.69 -17.47
C VAL A 231 -3.31 24.22 -16.72
N ASP A 232 -2.17 24.21 -17.42
CA ASP A 232 -0.88 23.93 -16.81
C ASP A 232 -0.33 25.20 -16.14
N PRO A 233 -0.15 25.25 -14.81
CA PRO A 233 0.32 26.44 -14.12
C PRO A 233 1.77 26.82 -14.45
N PHE A 234 2.55 25.92 -15.06
CA PHE A 234 3.95 26.17 -15.43
C PHE A 234 4.09 26.77 -16.84
N ASP A 235 3.24 26.36 -17.78
CA ASP A 235 3.37 26.72 -19.20
C ASP A 235 2.28 27.68 -19.71
N ALA A 236 1.11 27.74 -19.06
CA ALA A 236 0.00 28.57 -19.53
C ALA A 236 0.35 30.06 -19.55
N ASP A 237 -0.07 30.76 -20.60
CA ASP A 237 0.02 32.22 -20.68
C ASP A 237 -1.10 32.92 -19.89
N GLU A 238 -0.99 34.23 -19.73
CA GLU A 238 -1.96 35.00 -18.95
C GLU A 238 -3.39 34.90 -19.51
N ALA A 239 -3.54 34.82 -20.83
CA ALA A 239 -4.85 34.73 -21.47
C ALA A 239 -5.53 33.39 -21.14
N ALA A 240 -4.79 32.28 -21.17
CA ALA A 240 -5.28 30.96 -20.79
C ALA A 240 -5.66 30.90 -19.30
N LEU A 241 -4.81 31.45 -18.41
CA LEU A 241 -5.10 31.49 -16.97
C LEU A 241 -6.37 32.30 -16.67
N ARG A 242 -6.51 33.48 -17.29
CA ARG A 242 -7.70 34.32 -17.16
C ARG A 242 -8.95 33.62 -17.68
N ALA A 243 -8.86 32.95 -18.83
CA ALA A 243 -9.99 32.20 -19.38
C ALA A 243 -10.43 31.07 -18.43
N ALA A 244 -9.47 30.43 -17.76
CA ALA A 244 -9.74 29.35 -16.82
C ALA A 244 -10.42 29.78 -15.51
N LEU A 245 -10.42 31.08 -15.17
CA LEU A 245 -11.22 31.60 -14.05
C LEU A 245 -12.74 31.53 -14.32
N GLY A 246 -13.17 31.39 -15.57
CA GLY A 246 -14.57 31.22 -15.94
C GLY A 246 -15.44 32.41 -15.48
N ASP A 247 -16.45 32.11 -14.65
CA ASP A 247 -17.48 33.07 -14.24
C ASP A 247 -17.02 34.07 -13.17
N VAL A 248 -15.79 33.94 -12.65
CA VAL A 248 -15.24 34.86 -11.66
C VAL A 248 -14.74 36.13 -12.36
N HIS A 249 -15.43 37.25 -12.13
CA HIS A 249 -15.11 38.53 -12.76
C HIS A 249 -14.14 39.34 -11.91
N ILE A 250 -12.87 39.41 -12.34
CA ILE A 250 -11.82 40.23 -11.74
C ILE A 250 -11.38 41.32 -12.74
N ASP A 251 -11.16 42.54 -12.26
CA ASP A 251 -10.54 43.61 -13.05
C ASP A 251 -9.07 43.24 -13.35
N PRO A 252 -8.68 43.04 -14.62
CA PRO A 252 -7.33 42.62 -14.97
C PRO A 252 -6.27 43.71 -14.74
N VAL A 253 -6.66 44.97 -14.48
CA VAL A 253 -5.73 46.10 -14.41
C VAL A 253 -4.71 45.91 -13.29
N GLY A 254 -3.43 45.80 -13.68
CA GLY A 254 -2.30 45.69 -12.76
C GLY A 254 -2.01 44.28 -12.23
N LEU A 255 -2.76 43.28 -12.70
CA LEU A 255 -2.48 41.87 -12.41
C LEU A 255 -1.36 41.33 -13.29
N THR A 256 -0.59 40.42 -12.73
CA THR A 256 0.45 39.64 -13.40
C THR A 256 0.01 38.20 -13.56
N ARG A 257 0.75 37.43 -14.36
CA ARG A 257 0.56 35.97 -14.49
C ARG A 257 0.47 35.24 -13.14
N ASP A 258 1.33 35.59 -12.18
CA ASP A 258 1.33 34.96 -10.86
C ASP A 258 0.08 35.33 -10.06
N ASP A 259 -0.43 36.57 -10.18
CA ASP A 259 -1.69 36.96 -9.54
C ASP A 259 -2.87 36.14 -10.10
N TRP A 260 -2.86 35.81 -11.39
CA TRP A 260 -3.88 34.92 -11.98
C TRP A 260 -3.77 33.47 -11.50
N LEU A 261 -2.55 32.96 -11.27
CA LEU A 261 -2.35 31.65 -10.65
C LEU A 261 -2.89 31.61 -9.22
N ASP A 262 -2.62 32.65 -8.43
CA ASP A 262 -3.13 32.78 -7.07
C ASP A 262 -4.68 32.86 -7.05
N LEU A 263 -5.26 33.56 -8.02
CA LEU A 263 -6.71 33.63 -8.19
C LEU A 263 -7.32 32.27 -8.55
N LEU A 264 -6.72 31.49 -9.45
CA LEU A 264 -7.15 30.13 -9.77
C LEU A 264 -7.03 29.21 -8.56
N MET A 265 -5.93 29.32 -7.81
CA MET A 265 -5.72 28.57 -6.58
C MET A 265 -6.85 28.85 -5.58
N THR A 266 -7.11 30.13 -5.28
CA THR A 266 -8.09 30.55 -4.26
C THR A 266 -9.55 30.34 -4.65
N HIS A 267 -9.90 30.42 -5.94
CA HIS A 267 -11.30 30.37 -6.39
C HIS A 267 -11.71 29.02 -6.98
N HIS A 268 -10.77 28.23 -7.51
CA HIS A 268 -11.08 26.97 -8.19
C HIS A 268 -10.43 25.73 -7.56
N ILE A 269 -9.31 25.87 -6.83
CA ILE A 269 -8.61 24.72 -6.23
C ILE A 269 -8.93 24.61 -4.74
N GLN A 270 -8.56 25.61 -3.96
CA GLN A 270 -8.68 25.67 -2.50
C GLN A 270 -10.12 25.42 -1.98
N PRO A 271 -11.20 25.89 -2.64
CA PRO A 271 -12.56 25.61 -2.16
C PRO A 271 -12.96 24.13 -2.21
N HIS A 272 -12.21 23.29 -2.92
CA HIS A 272 -12.44 21.85 -3.03
C HIS A 272 -11.61 21.03 -2.03
N PHE A 273 -10.82 21.67 -1.16
CA PHE A 273 -10.08 20.98 -0.11
C PHE A 273 -11.02 20.49 0.99
N ASP A 274 -10.76 19.28 1.48
CA ASP A 274 -11.60 18.60 2.47
C ASP A 274 -11.32 19.12 3.89
N ASP A 275 -12.36 19.53 4.62
CA ASP A 275 -12.26 20.05 5.99
C ASP A 275 -11.75 19.01 7.01
N ALA A 276 -11.79 17.71 6.67
CA ALA A 276 -11.34 16.63 7.54
C ALA A 276 -9.95 16.09 7.18
N VAL A 277 -9.32 16.59 6.11
CA VAL A 277 -8.04 16.05 5.60
C VAL A 277 -7.01 17.16 5.42
N MET A 278 -5.81 16.92 5.94
CA MET A 278 -4.64 17.76 5.68
C MET A 278 -4.22 17.64 4.22
N THR A 279 -4.31 18.74 3.46
CA THR A 279 -3.94 18.80 2.04
C THR A 279 -2.63 19.55 1.90
N VAL A 280 -1.62 18.91 1.29
CA VAL A 280 -0.32 19.55 1.01
C VAL A 280 -0.23 19.88 -0.47
N VAL A 281 0.01 21.15 -0.77
CA VAL A 281 0.26 21.67 -2.12
C VAL A 281 1.75 21.96 -2.22
N HIS A 282 2.45 21.36 -3.18
CA HIS A 282 3.90 21.49 -3.30
C HIS A 282 4.34 21.65 -4.76
N ASP A 283 5.64 21.93 -4.96
CA ASP A 283 6.27 22.13 -6.27
C ASP A 283 5.64 23.28 -7.07
N TRP A 284 5.77 24.48 -6.52
CA TRP A 284 5.22 25.71 -7.10
C TRP A 284 5.99 26.15 -8.37
N PRO A 285 5.36 26.93 -9.27
CA PRO A 285 6.08 27.59 -10.36
C PRO A 285 7.28 28.38 -9.84
N ALA A 286 8.40 28.36 -10.58
CA ALA A 286 9.62 29.07 -10.17
C ALA A 286 9.41 30.58 -9.98
N SER A 287 8.42 31.18 -10.67
CA SER A 287 8.02 32.59 -10.48
C SER A 287 7.41 32.84 -9.10
N GLN A 288 6.75 31.84 -8.52
CA GLN A 288 6.12 31.86 -7.19
C GLN A 288 7.03 31.25 -6.10
N ALA A 289 8.35 31.28 -6.30
CA ALA A 289 9.29 30.67 -5.37
C ALA A 289 9.38 31.34 -4.00
N ALA A 290 8.95 32.60 -3.85
CA ALA A 290 9.13 33.38 -2.62
C ALA A 290 10.59 33.31 -2.11
N LEU A 291 10.84 32.65 -0.98
CA LEU A 291 12.18 32.40 -0.42
C LEU A 291 12.71 30.98 -0.69
N ALA A 292 11.95 30.14 -1.39
CA ALA A 292 12.34 28.79 -1.71
C ALA A 292 13.48 28.72 -2.74
N ARG A 293 14.31 27.69 -2.57
CA ARG A 293 15.24 27.19 -3.57
C ARG A 293 14.47 26.76 -4.83
N ILE A 294 15.08 27.03 -5.98
CA ILE A 294 14.59 26.52 -7.27
C ILE A 294 15.33 25.23 -7.59
N ARG A 295 14.57 24.15 -7.81
CA ARG A 295 15.05 22.91 -8.36
C ARG A 295 15.17 23.06 -9.89
N PRO A 296 16.37 22.86 -10.47
CA PRO A 296 16.54 22.93 -11.91
C PRO A 296 15.75 21.81 -12.61
N GLY A 297 15.16 22.12 -13.76
CA GLY A 297 14.29 21.21 -14.51
C GLY A 297 13.64 21.90 -15.72
N THR A 298 12.74 21.20 -16.40
CA THR A 298 11.92 21.76 -17.47
C THR A 298 10.47 21.29 -17.28
N PRO A 299 9.59 22.12 -16.66
CA PRO A 299 9.85 23.45 -16.10
C PRO A 299 10.67 23.41 -14.79
N PRO A 300 11.34 24.49 -14.39
CA PRO A 300 11.95 24.61 -13.06
C PRO A 300 10.87 24.76 -11.97
N LEU A 301 11.11 24.16 -10.81
CA LEU A 301 10.15 24.11 -9.70
C LEU A 301 10.70 24.79 -8.47
N ALA A 302 9.86 25.52 -7.75
CA ALA A 302 10.17 26.02 -6.43
C ALA A 302 9.93 24.94 -5.37
N GLU A 303 10.92 24.70 -4.51
CA GLU A 303 10.83 23.76 -3.39
C GLU A 303 10.07 24.38 -2.21
N ARG A 304 8.82 24.75 -2.49
CA ARG A 304 7.83 25.32 -1.58
C ARG A 304 6.71 24.31 -1.39
N PHE A 305 6.15 24.27 -0.18
CA PHE A 305 4.89 23.61 0.09
C PHE A 305 3.99 24.49 0.96
N GLU A 306 2.69 24.28 0.82
CA GLU A 306 1.66 24.85 1.68
C GLU A 306 0.78 23.72 2.19
N LEU A 307 0.31 23.86 3.41
CA LEU A 307 -0.49 22.89 4.12
C LEU A 307 -1.84 23.52 4.46
N TYR A 308 -2.90 22.83 4.08
CA TYR A 308 -4.29 23.26 4.22
C TYR A 308 -5.10 22.26 5.04
N LEU A 309 -6.09 22.76 5.79
CA LEU A 309 -7.19 21.97 6.34
C LEU A 309 -8.50 22.63 5.90
N GLY A 310 -9.24 21.96 5.02
CA GLY A 310 -10.29 22.63 4.26
C GLY A 310 -9.75 23.83 3.48
N PRO A 311 -10.48 24.96 3.40
CA PRO A 311 -10.02 26.16 2.72
C PRO A 311 -9.04 27.00 3.56
N VAL A 312 -8.57 26.54 4.72
CA VAL A 312 -7.67 27.31 5.60
C VAL A 312 -6.23 26.87 5.40
N GLU A 313 -5.36 27.80 5.01
CA GLU A 313 -3.91 27.59 5.03
C GLU A 313 -3.42 27.56 6.48
N LEU A 314 -2.85 26.44 6.90
CA LEU A 314 -2.30 26.23 8.24
C LEU A 314 -0.81 26.55 8.32
N ALA A 315 -0.07 26.28 7.24
CA ALA A 315 1.37 26.52 7.18
C ALA A 315 1.87 26.66 5.74
N ASN A 316 2.96 27.40 5.60
CA ASN A 316 3.79 27.46 4.41
C ASN A 316 5.20 27.01 4.80
N GLY A 317 5.94 26.39 3.89
CA GLY A 317 7.31 25.96 4.12
C GLY A 317 8.16 25.94 2.86
N TYR A 318 9.45 26.16 3.05
CA TYR A 318 10.43 26.30 1.98
C TYR A 318 11.65 25.44 2.28
N HIS A 319 12.27 24.86 1.25
CA HIS A 319 13.71 24.63 1.29
C HIS A 319 14.38 25.99 1.09
N GLU A 320 15.08 26.48 2.11
CA GLU A 320 15.60 27.85 2.13
C GLU A 320 16.62 28.11 1.01
N LEU A 321 16.47 29.26 0.34
CA LEU A 321 17.44 29.73 -0.63
C LEU A 321 18.71 30.22 0.10
N ASN A 322 19.84 29.57 -0.16
CA ASN A 322 21.16 29.97 0.36
C ASN A 322 22.03 30.69 -0.67
N ASP A 323 21.49 30.99 -1.86
CA ASP A 323 22.20 31.72 -2.92
C ASP A 323 21.95 33.23 -2.79
N ALA A 324 22.99 33.96 -2.38
CA ALA A 324 22.95 35.41 -2.21
C ALA A 324 22.73 36.18 -3.52
N HIS A 325 23.21 35.65 -4.66
CA HIS A 325 23.04 36.30 -5.95
C HIS A 325 21.58 36.21 -6.42
N GLU A 326 20.97 35.03 -6.30
CA GLU A 326 19.55 34.84 -6.62
C GLU A 326 18.65 35.64 -5.66
N GLN A 327 18.95 35.64 -4.35
CA GLN A 327 18.17 36.43 -3.38
C GLN A 327 18.25 37.93 -3.67
N ARG A 328 19.43 38.45 -4.05
CA ARG A 328 19.57 39.85 -4.46
C ARG A 328 18.74 40.15 -5.71
N ALA A 329 18.77 39.27 -6.70
CA ALA A 329 17.97 39.43 -7.92
C ALA A 329 16.46 39.46 -7.60
N ARG A 330 16.00 38.63 -6.65
CA ARG A 330 14.61 38.65 -6.14
C ARG A 330 14.26 39.98 -5.49
N PHE A 331 15.09 40.47 -4.57
CA PHE A 331 14.86 41.76 -3.94
C PHE A 331 14.76 42.91 -4.94
N GLN A 332 15.62 42.92 -5.97
CA GLN A 332 15.56 43.94 -7.01
C GLN A 332 14.25 43.88 -7.82
N ARG A 333 13.77 42.66 -8.16
CA ARG A 333 12.46 42.47 -8.81
C ARG A 333 11.31 42.97 -7.92
N ASP A 334 11.36 42.71 -6.62
CA ASP A 334 10.30 43.15 -5.69
C ASP A 334 10.30 44.66 -5.48
N LEU A 335 11.48 45.30 -5.43
CA LEU A 335 11.60 46.75 -5.39
C LEU A 335 11.08 47.41 -6.67
N GLN A 336 11.36 46.83 -7.83
CA GLN A 336 10.82 47.31 -9.11
C GLN A 336 9.29 47.26 -9.13
N ARG A 337 8.69 46.14 -8.69
CA ARG A 337 7.22 46.01 -8.57
C ARG A 337 6.63 47.02 -7.58
N ARG A 338 7.29 47.26 -6.44
CA ARG A 338 6.89 48.29 -5.48
C ARG A 338 6.93 49.69 -6.10
N HIS A 339 7.98 49.99 -6.86
CA HIS A 339 8.12 51.28 -7.56
C HIS A 339 6.96 51.52 -8.54
N GLU A 340 6.65 50.52 -9.38
CA GLU A 340 5.54 50.58 -10.34
C GLU A 340 4.18 50.77 -9.66
N ARG A 341 4.01 50.21 -8.46
CA ARG A 341 2.80 50.36 -7.61
C ARG A 341 2.81 51.62 -6.75
N GLY A 342 3.82 52.50 -6.86
CA GLY A 342 3.93 53.71 -6.04
C GLY A 342 4.15 53.45 -4.54
N GLN A 343 4.64 52.26 -4.19
CA GLN A 343 4.85 51.83 -2.81
C GLN A 343 6.22 52.26 -2.27
N VAL A 344 6.36 52.26 -0.94
CA VAL A 344 7.63 52.54 -0.27
C VAL A 344 8.69 51.49 -0.65
N GLN A 345 9.88 51.97 -1.02
CA GLN A 345 11.02 51.16 -1.41
C GLN A 345 12.00 51.02 -0.22
N PRO A 346 12.01 49.88 0.49
CA PRO A 346 12.97 49.64 1.56
C PRO A 346 14.40 49.45 1.01
N ALA A 347 15.40 49.67 1.86
CA ALA A 347 16.78 49.29 1.54
C ALA A 347 16.93 47.76 1.48
N LEU A 348 17.88 47.28 0.68
CA LEU A 348 18.25 45.86 0.65
C LEU A 348 18.91 45.44 1.96
N ASP A 349 18.60 44.23 2.44
CA ASP A 349 19.28 43.66 3.60
C ASP A 349 20.63 43.06 3.19
N GLU A 350 21.64 43.91 3.15
CA GLU A 350 23.03 43.54 2.81
C GLU A 350 23.62 42.55 3.84
N ALA A 351 23.16 42.57 5.09
CA ALA A 351 23.63 41.67 6.13
C ALA A 351 23.10 40.24 5.90
N LEU A 352 21.82 40.10 5.56
CA LEU A 352 21.24 38.82 5.15
C LEU A 352 21.96 38.26 3.92
N LEU A 353 22.12 39.07 2.86
CA LEU A 353 22.79 38.63 1.62
C LEU A 353 24.22 38.13 1.88
N ALA A 354 24.95 38.76 2.81
CA ALA A 354 26.28 38.29 3.20
C ALA A 354 26.26 36.98 4.02
N ALA A 355 25.19 36.71 4.76
CA ALA A 355 25.05 35.52 5.61
C ALA A 355 24.57 34.28 4.84
N LEU A 356 23.77 34.45 3.78
CA LEU A 356 23.14 33.35 3.03
C LEU A 356 24.09 32.23 2.58
N PRO A 357 25.31 32.49 2.06
CA PRO A 357 26.22 31.41 1.67
C PRO A 357 26.69 30.54 2.83
N SER A 358 26.57 31.04 4.08
CA SER A 358 26.89 30.31 5.31
C SER A 358 25.67 29.59 5.90
N LEU A 359 24.48 29.80 5.34
CA LEU A 359 23.26 29.11 5.76
C LEU A 359 23.37 27.62 5.38
N PRO A 360 23.31 26.68 6.34
CA PRO A 360 23.27 25.26 6.02
C PRO A 360 21.99 24.95 5.23
N ALA A 361 22.02 23.88 4.44
CA ALA A 361 20.80 23.39 3.80
C ALA A 361 19.74 23.10 4.88
N CYS A 362 18.66 23.88 4.87
CA CYS A 362 17.60 23.79 5.86
C CYS A 362 16.24 24.02 5.20
N ALA A 363 15.20 23.52 5.86
CA ALA A 363 13.82 23.84 5.55
C ALA A 363 13.25 24.65 6.70
N ALA A 364 12.52 25.73 6.38
CA ALA A 364 11.81 26.52 7.38
C ALA A 364 10.33 26.55 7.03
N SER A 365 9.52 26.60 8.08
CA SER A 365 8.10 26.89 7.98
C SER A 365 7.83 28.02 8.96
N PRO A 366 7.52 29.25 8.48
CA PRO A 366 7.01 30.29 9.36
C PRO A 366 5.66 29.81 9.89
N SER A 367 5.64 29.23 11.08
CA SER A 367 4.39 28.83 11.72
C SER A 367 3.53 30.08 11.90
N ALA A 368 2.36 30.10 11.25
CA ALA A 368 1.28 30.98 11.67
C ALA A 368 0.89 30.54 13.08
N SER A 369 1.26 31.34 14.08
CA SER A 369 0.67 31.23 15.40
C SER A 369 -0.82 31.62 15.30
N THR A 370 -1.64 30.96 16.14
CA THR A 370 -3.09 31.16 16.41
C THR A 370 -4.04 30.54 15.36
N ALA A 371 -4.88 29.54 15.67
CA ALA A 371 -5.83 29.46 16.79
C ALA A 371 -5.99 28.04 17.41
N CYS A 372 -6.45 28.00 18.67
CA CYS A 372 -6.82 26.81 19.45
C CYS A 372 -7.96 26.00 18.83
#